data_AF-A0A9R0WG92-F1
#
_entry.id   AF-A0A9R0WG92-F1
#
_cell.length_a   1.000
_cell.length_b   1.000
_cell.length_c   1.000
_cell.angle_alpha   90.00
_cell.angle_beta   90.00
_cell.angle_gamma   90.00
#
_symmetry.space_group_name_H-M   'P 1'
#
loop_
_entity.id
_entity.type
_entity.pdbx_description
1 polymer ?
#
loop_
_entity_poly.entity_id
_entity_poly.type
_entity_poly.pdbx_seq_one_letter_code
_entity_poly.pdbx_strand_id
1 'polypeptide(L)'
;MCFCGPGTKYPDRPVAEACGFKTIVPAKPDDPKLTDWTTPDPDVFTTNSSKLGWCNVDPEDAYSSKVRFKEECHCKYDGLWGQFCETHVECICINQCSGHGHCRGGFCQCDSGYFGIDCSIPSAYSVAYEWPSWLQPPVNLPDLKNLSNIPINVNAIVEKKRPLIYVYDLPAEFDSHLLEGRHYKLECVNRIYDEKNRTIWTRQLYGAQMALYESILASPHRTLNGDEADYFYVPVLDSCLITRSDDAPHLQMPEDLRLRSYHTLEYYRKAYDHIAQSSFHGMKVPAMLQRRSGTA
;
A
#
# COMPACT_ATOMS: atom_id res chain seq x y z
N MET A 1 -7.82 -4.08 13.11
CA MET A 1 -6.80 -4.94 13.75
C MET A 1 -7.20 -5.21 15.19
N CYS A 2 -7.27 -6.48 15.59
CA CYS A 2 -7.50 -6.89 16.96
C CYS A 2 -6.16 -7.18 17.67
N PHE A 3 -6.14 -6.98 18.98
CA PHE A 3 -4.98 -7.25 19.83
C PHE A 3 -5.39 -8.16 20.98
N CYS A 4 -4.42 -8.90 21.52
CA CYS A 4 -4.62 -9.77 22.68
C CYS A 4 -5.13 -9.02 23.92
N GLY A 5 -4.79 -7.74 24.06
CA GLY A 5 -5.38 -6.83 25.00
C GLY A 5 -4.89 -6.98 26.45
N PRO A 6 -5.36 -6.09 27.34
CA PRO A 6 -4.91 -6.04 28.73
C PRO A 6 -5.15 -7.34 29.49
N GLY A 7 -4.21 -7.71 30.36
CA GLY A 7 -4.30 -8.93 31.18
C GLY A 7 -3.68 -10.19 30.53
N THR A 8 -3.24 -10.09 29.28
CA THR A 8 -2.42 -11.12 28.63
C THR A 8 -0.92 -10.84 28.82
N LYS A 9 -0.07 -11.85 28.59
CA LYS A 9 1.39 -11.75 28.64
C LYS A 9 1.93 -10.82 27.56
N TYR A 10 1.25 -10.73 26.41
CA TYR A 10 1.60 -9.84 25.30
C TYR A 10 0.38 -9.02 24.87
N PRO A 11 0.03 -7.93 25.59
CA PRO A 11 -1.17 -7.14 25.30
C PRO A 11 -1.22 -6.57 23.89
N ASP A 12 -0.08 -6.12 23.38
CA ASP A 12 0.03 -5.49 22.05
C ASP A 12 0.27 -6.50 20.93
N ARG A 13 0.26 -7.82 21.22
CA ARG A 13 0.35 -8.84 20.18
C ARG A 13 -0.91 -8.79 19.32
N PRO A 14 -0.80 -8.58 18.01
CA PRO A 14 -1.97 -8.60 17.16
C PRO A 14 -2.48 -10.03 17.00
N VAL A 15 -3.79 -10.17 16.86
CA VAL A 15 -4.48 -11.46 16.77
C VAL A 15 -5.43 -11.43 15.60
N ALA A 16 -5.21 -12.34 14.64
CA ALA A 16 -6.08 -12.50 13.49
C ALA A 16 -7.53 -12.72 13.96
N GLU A 17 -8.50 -12.08 13.33
CA GLU A 17 -9.89 -12.07 13.80
C GLU A 17 -10.43 -13.49 14.01
N ALA A 18 -10.20 -14.36 13.03
CA ALA A 18 -10.58 -15.77 13.09
C ALA A 18 -9.97 -16.55 14.28
N CYS A 19 -8.84 -16.12 14.82
CA CYS A 19 -8.16 -16.77 15.94
C CYS A 19 -8.97 -16.68 17.25
N GLY A 20 -9.82 -15.67 17.39
CA GLY A 20 -10.71 -15.50 18.53
C GLY A 20 -11.95 -16.40 18.51
N PHE A 21 -12.11 -17.22 17.47
CA PHE A 21 -13.29 -18.05 17.24
C PHE A 21 -12.93 -19.53 17.05
N LYS A 22 -13.90 -20.42 17.23
CA LYS A 22 -13.68 -21.86 17.08
C LYS A 22 -13.49 -22.23 15.61
N THR A 23 -12.50 -23.09 15.37
CA THR A 23 -12.26 -23.67 14.05
C THR A 23 -13.14 -24.89 13.84
N ILE A 24 -13.87 -24.92 12.73
CA ILE A 24 -14.68 -26.06 12.31
C ILE A 24 -13.75 -27.17 11.83
N VAL A 25 -13.92 -28.38 12.38
CA VAL A 25 -13.16 -29.55 11.95
C VAL A 25 -13.54 -29.88 10.50
N PRO A 26 -12.58 -29.86 9.57
CA PRO A 26 -12.87 -30.14 8.17
C PRO A 26 -13.31 -31.60 8.00
N ALA A 27 -14.26 -31.85 7.09
CA ALA A 27 -14.81 -33.19 6.85
C ALA A 27 -13.77 -34.13 6.20
N LYS A 28 -12.85 -33.57 5.42
CA LYS A 28 -11.67 -34.27 4.86
C LYS A 28 -10.38 -33.56 5.27
N PRO A 29 -9.25 -34.28 5.36
CA PRO A 29 -7.96 -33.68 5.76
C PRO A 29 -7.51 -32.49 4.89
N ASP A 30 -7.86 -32.50 3.60
CA ASP A 30 -7.46 -31.48 2.63
C ASP A 30 -8.46 -30.33 2.50
N ASP A 31 -9.62 -30.41 3.16
CA ASP A 31 -10.62 -29.34 3.09
C ASP A 31 -10.14 -28.12 3.90
N PRO A 32 -10.49 -26.90 3.48
CA PRO A 32 -10.12 -25.69 4.20
C PRO A 32 -10.73 -25.68 5.60
N LYS A 33 -9.90 -25.36 6.61
CA LYS A 33 -10.37 -25.09 7.97
C LYS A 33 -11.24 -23.84 7.96
N LEU A 34 -12.52 -23.99 8.24
CA LEU A 34 -13.48 -22.88 8.32
C LEU A 34 -13.55 -22.36 9.75
N THR A 35 -13.91 -21.09 9.91
CA THR A 35 -14.09 -20.45 11.21
C THR A 35 -15.58 -20.37 11.54
N ASP A 36 -15.96 -20.80 12.74
CA ASP A 36 -17.29 -20.55 13.30
C ASP A 36 -17.31 -19.18 13.98
N TRP A 37 -17.69 -18.16 13.20
CA TRP A 37 -17.80 -16.77 13.64
C TRP A 37 -18.84 -16.53 14.75
N THR A 38 -19.67 -17.53 15.08
CA THR A 38 -20.68 -17.41 16.14
C THR A 38 -20.19 -17.90 17.50
N THR A 39 -19.11 -18.68 17.53
CA THR A 39 -18.60 -19.33 18.75
C THR A 39 -17.22 -18.81 19.12
N PRO A 40 -17.10 -17.98 20.18
CA PRO A 40 -15.80 -17.52 20.68
C PRO A 40 -14.92 -18.69 21.16
N ASP A 41 -13.60 -18.56 20.96
CA ASP A 41 -12.60 -19.49 21.47
C ASP A 41 -11.77 -18.84 22.60
N PRO A 42 -12.17 -18.98 23.88
CA PRO A 42 -11.44 -18.38 24.99
C PRO A 42 -10.06 -19.02 25.21
N ASP A 43 -9.80 -20.20 24.63
CA ASP A 43 -8.49 -20.85 24.74
C ASP A 43 -7.40 -20.05 24.03
N VAL A 44 -7.74 -19.09 23.15
CA VAL A 44 -6.78 -18.13 22.58
C VAL A 44 -5.97 -17.40 23.67
N PHE A 45 -6.57 -17.19 24.84
CA PHE A 45 -5.98 -16.56 26.02
C PHE A 45 -5.50 -17.55 27.08
N THR A 46 -5.46 -18.85 26.80
CA THR A 46 -5.04 -19.85 27.81
C THR A 46 -3.59 -19.63 28.27
N THR A 47 -3.33 -19.81 29.56
CA THR A 47 -1.97 -19.92 30.13
C THR A 47 -1.53 -21.37 30.30
N ASN A 48 -2.43 -22.34 30.05
CA ASN A 48 -2.13 -23.76 30.14
C ASN A 48 -1.39 -24.23 28.88
N SER A 49 -0.14 -24.68 29.04
CA SER A 49 0.75 -25.18 27.98
C SER A 49 0.22 -26.37 27.19
N SER A 50 -0.71 -27.14 27.76
CA SER A 50 -1.32 -28.31 27.12
C SER A 50 -2.48 -27.95 26.19
N LYS A 51 -3.02 -26.73 26.30
CA LYS A 51 -4.09 -26.21 25.43
C LYS A 51 -3.50 -25.39 24.30
N LEU A 52 -4.21 -25.32 23.17
CA LEU A 52 -3.81 -24.50 22.03
C LEU A 52 -4.11 -23.03 22.33
N GLY A 53 -3.07 -22.27 22.69
CA GLY A 53 -3.16 -20.83 22.95
C GLY A 53 -2.56 -19.95 21.86
N TRP A 54 -2.68 -18.63 22.03
CA TRP A 54 -1.99 -17.64 21.20
C TRP A 54 -1.46 -16.47 22.01
N CYS A 55 -2.33 -15.78 22.75
CA CYS A 55 -2.00 -14.50 23.36
C CYS A 55 -1.02 -14.56 24.53
N ASN A 56 -0.99 -15.69 25.23
CA ASN A 56 -0.10 -15.91 26.37
C ASN A 56 1.08 -16.84 26.04
N VAL A 57 1.18 -17.29 24.78
CA VAL A 57 2.23 -18.21 24.35
C VAL A 57 3.55 -17.47 24.21
N ASP A 58 4.60 -17.98 24.86
CA ASP A 58 5.96 -17.51 24.67
C ASP A 58 6.53 -18.06 23.36
N PRO A 59 7.04 -17.21 22.45
CA PRO A 59 7.63 -17.68 21.19
C PRO A 59 8.76 -18.70 21.40
N GLU A 60 9.63 -18.52 22.39
CA GLU A 60 10.76 -19.43 22.64
C GLU A 60 10.28 -20.82 23.08
N ASP A 61 9.24 -20.87 23.92
CA ASP A 61 8.65 -22.14 24.34
C ASP A 61 7.91 -22.83 23.19
N ALA A 62 7.29 -22.06 22.29
CA ALA A 62 6.65 -22.60 21.09
C ALA A 62 7.69 -23.17 20.11
N TYR A 63 8.77 -22.43 19.83
CA TYR A 63 9.86 -22.86 18.94
C TYR A 63 10.64 -24.06 19.49
N SER A 64 10.74 -24.18 20.82
CA SER A 64 11.30 -25.36 21.49
C SER A 64 10.28 -26.48 21.73
N SER A 65 9.08 -26.40 21.15
CA SER A 65 8.01 -27.42 21.23
C SER A 65 7.56 -27.78 22.65
N LYS A 66 7.70 -26.86 23.62
CA LYS A 66 7.30 -27.06 25.02
C LYS A 66 5.82 -26.77 25.28
N VAL A 67 5.19 -26.00 24.40
CA VAL A 67 3.80 -25.55 24.52
C VAL A 67 3.05 -25.82 23.23
N ARG A 68 1.74 -26.01 23.34
CA ARG A 68 0.84 -26.10 22.20
C ARG A 68 0.26 -24.72 21.87
N PHE A 69 0.13 -24.40 20.59
CA PHE A 69 -0.39 -23.12 20.14
C PHE A 69 -1.26 -23.26 18.90
N LYS A 70 -2.09 -22.25 18.65
CA LYS A 70 -2.98 -22.17 17.48
C LYS A 70 -2.18 -21.77 16.24
N GLU A 71 -1.72 -22.74 15.47
CA GLU A 71 -0.96 -22.52 14.22
C GLU A 71 -1.73 -21.69 13.20
N GLU A 72 -3.05 -21.84 13.14
CA GLU A 72 -3.94 -21.16 12.20
C GLU A 72 -4.00 -19.63 12.37
N CYS A 73 -3.62 -19.14 13.55
CA CYS A 73 -3.64 -17.72 13.85
C CYS A 73 -2.58 -17.00 13.01
N HIS A 74 -1.33 -17.50 13.07
CA HIS A 74 -0.11 -17.03 12.38
C HIS A 74 0.11 -15.50 12.38
N CYS A 75 1.33 -15.01 12.15
CA CYS A 75 1.51 -13.58 11.89
C CYS A 75 1.07 -13.22 10.46
N LYS A 76 -0.07 -12.55 10.34
CA LYS A 76 -0.63 -12.06 9.05
C LYS A 76 -0.40 -10.57 8.83
N TYR A 77 0.13 -9.88 9.83
CA TYR A 77 0.17 -8.43 9.86
C TYR A 77 1.42 -7.84 9.22
N ASP A 78 1.26 -6.71 8.53
CA ASP A 78 2.36 -5.95 7.95
C ASP A 78 3.20 -5.26 9.02
N GLY A 79 4.48 -5.04 8.73
CA GLY A 79 5.43 -4.50 9.70
C GLY A 79 5.80 -5.48 10.83
N LEU A 80 5.33 -6.72 10.75
CA LEU A 80 5.57 -7.77 11.74
C LEU A 80 5.91 -9.11 11.08
N TRP A 81 6.74 -9.90 11.77
CA TRP A 81 7.22 -11.20 11.35
C TRP A 81 7.32 -12.17 12.54
N GLY A 82 7.57 -13.44 12.24
CA GLY A 82 7.59 -14.53 13.20
C GLY A 82 6.25 -15.26 13.26
N GLN A 83 6.20 -16.37 14.00
CA GLN A 83 4.95 -17.11 14.18
C GLN A 83 3.93 -16.26 14.93
N PHE A 84 4.35 -15.46 15.92
CA PHE A 84 3.47 -14.73 16.85
C PHE A 84 3.52 -13.21 16.67
N CYS A 85 4.03 -12.73 15.53
CA CYS A 85 4.29 -11.30 15.27
C CYS A 85 5.25 -10.66 16.28
N GLU A 86 6.22 -11.42 16.79
CA GLU A 86 7.16 -10.96 17.81
C GLU A 86 8.32 -10.14 17.25
N THR A 87 8.55 -10.18 15.94
CA THR A 87 9.64 -9.44 15.29
C THR A 87 9.08 -8.28 14.49
N HIS A 88 9.54 -7.06 14.77
CA HIS A 88 9.22 -5.89 13.95
C HIS A 88 10.04 -5.90 12.66
N VAL A 89 9.36 -5.65 11.54
CA VAL A 89 9.98 -5.49 10.23
C VAL A 89 9.47 -4.20 9.58
N GLU A 90 10.09 -3.79 8.48
CA GLU A 90 9.61 -2.64 7.72
C GLU A 90 8.16 -2.87 7.23
N CYS A 91 7.37 -1.80 7.29
CA CYS A 91 6.05 -1.79 6.68
C CYS A 91 6.16 -1.38 5.21
N ILE A 92 5.27 -1.92 4.37
CA ILE A 92 5.28 -1.66 2.94
C ILE A 92 4.44 -0.42 2.63
N CYS A 93 5.06 0.56 1.98
CA CYS A 93 4.40 1.66 1.27
C CYS A 93 4.95 1.70 -0.16
N ILE A 94 4.22 2.38 -1.06
CA ILE A 94 4.69 2.59 -2.44
C ILE A 94 6.07 3.23 -2.41
N ASN A 95 7.03 2.59 -3.09
CA ASN A 95 8.43 3.03 -3.19
C ASN A 95 9.09 3.37 -1.85
N GLN A 96 8.60 2.84 -0.72
CA GLN A 96 9.08 3.21 0.62
C GLN A 96 9.12 4.74 0.84
N CYS A 97 8.09 5.42 0.34
CA CYS A 97 7.96 6.87 0.41
C CYS A 97 9.14 7.63 -0.22
N SER A 98 9.83 6.99 -1.17
CA SER A 98 11.01 7.53 -1.87
C SER A 98 12.11 8.06 -0.95
N GLY A 99 12.13 7.64 0.33
CA GLY A 99 13.04 8.17 1.35
C GLY A 99 12.71 9.57 1.88
N HIS A 100 11.55 10.14 1.52
CA HIS A 100 11.12 11.50 1.88
C HIS A 100 9.80 11.50 2.68
N GLY A 101 9.64 10.51 3.54
CA GLY A 101 8.48 10.41 4.41
C GLY A 101 8.49 9.15 5.28
N HIS A 102 7.47 9.04 6.12
CA HIS A 102 7.26 7.92 7.01
C HIS A 102 6.13 7.02 6.52
N CYS A 103 6.42 5.72 6.37
CA CYS A 103 5.40 4.74 6.03
C CYS A 103 4.50 4.44 7.24
N ARG A 104 3.19 4.54 7.04
CA ARG A 104 2.14 4.33 8.05
C ARG A 104 1.05 3.43 7.47
N GLY A 105 1.21 2.12 7.64
CA GLY A 105 0.18 1.15 7.25
C GLY A 105 -0.24 1.28 5.78
N GLY A 106 0.73 1.32 4.86
CA GLY A 106 0.49 1.46 3.42
C GLY A 106 0.44 2.91 2.90
N PHE A 107 0.29 3.91 3.78
CA PHE A 107 0.26 5.33 3.41
C PHE A 107 1.59 6.03 3.70
N CYS A 108 2.03 6.90 2.79
CA CYS A 108 3.23 7.72 2.98
C CYS A 108 2.90 9.08 3.57
N GLN A 109 3.32 9.30 4.81
CA GLN A 109 3.32 10.61 5.45
C GLN A 109 4.57 11.37 5.01
N CYS A 110 4.45 12.22 3.99
CA CYS A 110 5.59 12.94 3.41
C CYS A 110 6.19 13.98 4.35
N ASP A 111 7.51 14.14 4.24
CA ASP A 111 8.25 15.21 4.88
C ASP A 111 7.90 16.56 4.26
N SER A 112 8.09 17.65 5.02
CA SER A 112 7.85 19.01 4.53
C SER A 112 8.60 19.28 3.23
N GLY A 113 7.85 19.68 2.20
CA GLY A 113 8.42 19.98 0.88
C GLY A 113 8.42 18.81 -0.09
N TYR A 114 7.86 17.65 0.28
CA TYR A 114 7.65 16.51 -0.60
C TYR A 114 6.16 16.11 -0.66
N PHE A 115 5.73 15.63 -1.84
CA PHE A 115 4.34 15.38 -2.20
C PHE A 115 4.22 14.15 -3.10
N GLY A 116 2.97 13.78 -3.40
CA GLY A 116 2.63 12.61 -4.18
C GLY A 116 2.46 11.37 -3.32
N ILE A 117 1.92 10.31 -3.94
CA ILE A 117 1.58 9.04 -3.27
C ILE A 117 2.77 8.36 -2.58
N ASP A 118 3.98 8.62 -3.07
CA ASP A 118 5.24 8.04 -2.61
C ASP A 118 6.29 9.10 -2.26
N CYS A 119 5.85 10.33 -1.99
CA CYS A 119 6.72 11.46 -1.61
C CYS A 119 7.85 11.77 -2.58
N SER A 120 7.74 11.37 -3.84
CA SER A 120 8.80 11.59 -4.84
C SER A 120 8.78 13.00 -5.45
N ILE A 121 7.75 13.82 -5.19
CA ILE A 121 7.56 15.12 -5.85
C ILE A 121 8.02 16.24 -4.90
N PRO A 122 9.14 16.92 -5.17
CA PRO A 122 9.53 18.08 -4.38
C PRO A 122 8.66 19.31 -4.72
N SER A 123 8.34 20.13 -3.71
CA SER A 123 7.82 21.49 -3.92
C SER A 123 8.83 22.39 -4.62
N ALA A 124 8.34 23.48 -5.21
CA ALA A 124 9.18 24.57 -5.70
C ALA A 124 10.14 25.17 -4.63
N TYR A 125 9.85 24.99 -3.34
CA TYR A 125 10.69 25.48 -2.22
C TYR A 125 11.83 24.52 -1.85
N SER A 126 11.70 23.21 -2.12
CA SER A 126 12.77 22.21 -1.88
C SER A 126 13.81 22.15 -3.01
N VAL A 127 13.60 22.91 -4.08
CA VAL A 127 14.49 23.01 -5.27
C VAL A 127 15.88 23.58 -4.94
N ALA A 128 16.09 24.13 -3.74
CA ALA A 128 17.35 24.80 -3.41
C ALA A 128 18.48 23.87 -2.90
N TYR A 129 18.23 22.65 -2.38
CA TYR A 129 19.31 21.94 -1.66
C TYR A 129 19.45 20.40 -1.78
N GLU A 130 18.49 19.60 -2.27
CA GLU A 130 18.57 18.13 -2.05
C GLU A 130 18.07 17.23 -3.20
N TRP A 131 18.45 17.47 -4.46
CA TRP A 131 18.14 16.51 -5.53
C TRP A 131 19.19 15.39 -5.62
N PRO A 132 18.80 14.10 -5.74
CA PRO A 132 19.70 13.01 -6.11
C PRO A 132 20.41 13.28 -7.44
N SER A 133 21.68 12.89 -7.58
CA SER A 133 22.53 13.21 -8.75
C SER A 133 21.99 12.70 -10.09
N TRP A 134 21.13 11.69 -10.11
CA TRP A 134 20.45 11.16 -11.31
C TRP A 134 19.21 11.97 -11.73
N LEU A 135 18.79 12.89 -10.88
CA LEU A 135 17.61 13.72 -11.02
C LEU A 135 17.99 15.22 -11.06
N GLN A 136 19.24 15.53 -10.68
CA GLN A 136 19.88 16.79 -11.05
C GLN A 136 20.00 16.85 -12.58
N PRO A 137 19.49 17.91 -13.24
CA PRO A 137 19.86 18.15 -14.61
C PRO A 137 21.39 18.26 -14.69
N PRO A 138 22.03 17.97 -15.82
CA PRO A 138 23.44 18.29 -16.03
C PRO A 138 23.57 19.82 -16.12
N VAL A 139 23.41 20.52 -15.01
CA VAL A 139 23.57 21.96 -14.93
C VAL A 139 25.02 22.21 -14.59
N ASN A 140 25.77 22.77 -15.54
CA ASN A 140 26.97 23.54 -15.21
C ASN A 140 26.49 24.80 -14.45
N LEU A 141 26.26 24.67 -13.15
CA LEU A 141 26.00 25.78 -12.25
C LEU A 141 27.33 26.42 -11.85
N PRO A 142 27.55 27.72 -12.10
CA PRO A 142 28.60 28.47 -11.41
C PRO A 142 28.27 28.48 -9.91
N ASP A 143 29.30 28.35 -9.07
CA ASP A 143 29.26 28.29 -7.61
C ASP A 143 28.29 29.33 -7.01
N LEU A 144 27.10 28.88 -6.60
CA LEU A 144 25.98 29.72 -6.17
C LEU A 144 26.03 30.07 -4.68
N LYS A 145 27.23 30.19 -4.09
CA LYS A 145 27.39 30.48 -2.64
C LYS A 145 27.09 31.93 -2.24
N ASN A 146 26.82 32.84 -3.17
CA ASN A 146 26.79 34.29 -2.89
C ASN A 146 25.63 35.09 -3.51
N LEU A 147 24.47 34.49 -3.80
CA LEU A 147 23.32 35.24 -4.33
C LEU A 147 22.11 35.14 -3.42
N SER A 148 22.05 36.07 -2.47
CA SER A 148 20.86 36.43 -1.73
C SER A 148 19.80 37.02 -2.67
N ASN A 149 18.59 36.44 -2.64
CA ASN A 149 17.31 36.99 -3.10
C ASN A 149 17.23 37.55 -4.54
N ILE A 150 17.73 36.82 -5.54
CA ILE A 150 17.32 37.05 -6.94
C ILE A 150 16.66 35.77 -7.48
N PRO A 151 15.41 35.84 -7.99
CA PRO A 151 14.80 34.70 -8.67
C PRO A 151 15.49 34.51 -10.02
N ILE A 152 16.51 33.65 -10.05
CA ILE A 152 17.19 33.26 -11.28
C ILE A 152 16.29 32.23 -11.97
N ASN A 153 15.73 32.59 -13.12
CA ASN A 153 15.02 31.66 -13.99
C ASN A 153 16.05 30.74 -14.68
N VAL A 154 16.41 29.65 -14.02
CA VAL A 154 17.31 28.63 -14.58
C VAL A 154 16.51 27.76 -15.54
N ASN A 155 16.67 27.98 -16.85
CA ASN A 155 16.18 27.05 -17.87
C ASN A 155 17.03 25.77 -17.83
N ALA A 156 16.70 24.87 -16.92
CA ALA A 156 17.29 23.54 -16.85
C ALA A 156 16.72 22.67 -17.98
N ILE A 157 17.55 22.32 -18.96
CA ILE A 157 17.20 21.32 -19.99
C ILE A 157 17.43 19.95 -19.35
N VAL A 158 16.35 19.35 -18.85
CA VAL A 158 16.36 17.95 -18.39
C VAL A 158 16.23 17.06 -19.63
N GLU A 159 17.22 16.20 -19.91
CA GLU A 159 17.09 15.15 -20.93
C GLU A 159 16.06 14.12 -20.46
N LYS A 160 14.84 14.24 -20.96
CA LYS A 160 13.74 13.35 -20.60
C LYS A 160 13.78 12.08 -21.46
N LYS A 161 13.74 10.92 -20.82
CA LYS A 161 13.75 9.63 -21.51
C LYS A 161 12.36 9.34 -22.06
N ARG A 162 12.21 9.35 -23.39
CA ARG A 162 10.93 9.01 -24.04
C ARG A 162 10.70 7.49 -24.10
N PRO A 163 9.44 7.02 -24.06
CA PRO A 163 8.21 7.82 -23.98
C PRO A 163 8.02 8.46 -22.60
N LEU A 164 7.36 9.62 -22.57
CA LEU A 164 6.95 10.30 -21.35
C LEU A 164 5.60 9.79 -20.87
N ILE A 165 5.52 9.43 -19.60
CA ILE A 165 4.31 8.89 -18.97
C ILE A 165 3.88 9.85 -17.87
N TYR A 166 2.70 10.45 -18.00
CA TYR A 166 2.08 11.20 -16.91
C TYR A 166 1.23 10.26 -16.07
N VAL A 167 1.50 10.23 -14.77
CA VAL A 167 0.67 9.51 -13.79
C VAL A 167 -0.43 10.45 -13.36
N TYR A 168 -1.68 10.07 -13.59
CA TYR A 168 -2.83 10.89 -13.23
C TYR A 168 -3.02 10.92 -11.72
N ASP A 169 -3.07 12.11 -11.14
CA ASP A 169 -3.37 12.32 -9.72
C ASP A 169 -4.88 12.11 -9.51
N LEU A 170 -5.26 10.89 -9.15
CA LEU A 170 -6.65 10.57 -8.81
C LEU A 170 -7.00 11.15 -7.43
N PRO A 171 -8.28 11.46 -7.18
CA PRO A 171 -8.75 11.69 -5.81
C PRO A 171 -8.40 10.51 -4.90
N ALA A 172 -8.09 10.82 -3.63
CA ALA A 172 -7.60 9.85 -2.65
C ALA A 172 -8.50 8.63 -2.46
N GLU A 173 -9.81 8.75 -2.70
CA GLU A 173 -10.73 7.63 -2.71
C GLU A 173 -10.30 6.55 -3.71
N PHE A 174 -9.81 6.90 -4.90
CA PHE A 174 -9.50 5.91 -5.93
C PHE A 174 -8.12 5.22 -5.77
N ASP A 175 -7.24 5.75 -4.94
CA ASP A 175 -5.90 5.22 -4.69
C ASP A 175 -5.52 5.15 -3.20
N SER A 176 -5.25 6.29 -2.58
CA SER A 176 -4.57 6.46 -1.30
C SER A 176 -5.37 5.83 -0.15
N HIS A 177 -6.69 6.01 -0.14
CA HIS A 177 -7.58 5.42 0.87
C HIS A 177 -7.62 3.88 0.79
N LEU A 178 -7.39 3.30 -0.39
CA LEU A 178 -7.28 1.85 -0.55
C LEU A 178 -5.93 1.31 -0.06
N LEU A 179 -4.94 2.18 0.16
CA LEU A 179 -3.62 1.83 0.69
C LEU A 179 -3.53 2.11 2.18
N GLU A 180 -4.18 3.17 2.66
CA GLU A 180 -4.26 3.52 4.07
C GLU A 180 -4.86 2.37 4.92
N GLY A 181 -4.36 2.25 6.14
CA GLY A 181 -4.79 1.20 7.08
C GLY A 181 -4.47 -0.22 6.63
N ARG A 182 -3.57 -0.41 5.65
CA ARG A 182 -3.12 -1.74 5.25
C ARG A 182 -2.46 -2.40 6.44
N HIS A 183 -3.03 -3.52 6.84
CA HIS A 183 -2.52 -4.27 7.96
C HIS A 183 -2.26 -5.73 7.60
N TYR A 184 -2.83 -6.31 6.54
CA TYR A 184 -2.43 -7.63 6.07
C TYR A 184 -1.22 -7.56 5.13
N LYS A 185 -0.20 -8.39 5.41
CA LYS A 185 1.10 -8.29 4.74
C LYS A 185 1.11 -8.77 3.29
N LEU A 186 0.12 -9.55 2.84
CA LEU A 186 0.09 -10.12 1.47
C LEU A 186 -0.91 -9.45 0.53
N GLU A 187 -1.63 -8.43 0.99
CA GLU A 187 -2.65 -7.74 0.20
C GLU A 187 -2.07 -6.50 -0.47
N CYS A 188 -2.40 -6.28 -1.74
CA CYS A 188 -1.99 -5.08 -2.47
C CYS A 188 -0.47 -4.78 -2.38
N VAL A 189 0.38 -5.80 -2.50
CA VAL A 189 1.84 -5.65 -2.47
C VAL A 189 2.54 -6.54 -3.49
N ASN A 190 3.66 -6.06 -4.01
CA ASN A 190 4.60 -6.83 -4.85
C ASN A 190 5.77 -7.40 -4.03
N ARG A 191 6.05 -6.85 -2.83
CA ARG A 191 7.12 -7.30 -1.94
C ARG A 191 6.70 -7.21 -0.47
N ILE A 192 7.40 -7.93 0.39
CA ILE A 192 7.35 -7.85 1.85
C ILE A 192 8.78 -7.86 2.41
N TYR A 193 8.92 -7.73 3.72
CA TYR A 193 10.20 -7.81 4.41
C TYR A 193 10.28 -9.02 5.34
N ASP A 194 11.44 -9.66 5.37
CA ASP A 194 11.74 -10.76 6.30
C ASP A 194 12.25 -10.26 7.66
N GLU A 195 12.59 -11.18 8.58
CA GLU A 195 13.08 -10.81 9.91
C GLU A 195 14.37 -9.96 9.93
N LYS A 196 15.05 -9.81 8.80
CA LYS A 196 16.27 -8.98 8.64
C LYS A 196 16.03 -7.77 7.74
N ASN A 197 14.77 -7.39 7.50
CA ASN A 197 14.38 -6.34 6.56
C ASN A 197 14.91 -6.55 5.13
N ARG A 198 15.11 -7.81 4.72
CA ARG A 198 15.44 -8.11 3.32
C ARG A 198 14.15 -8.22 2.53
N THR A 199 14.17 -7.65 1.32
CA THR A 199 13.04 -7.70 0.40
C THR A 199 12.76 -9.13 -0.05
N ILE A 200 11.54 -9.61 0.20
CA ILE A 200 10.97 -10.82 -0.40
C ILE A 200 9.97 -10.39 -1.46
N TRP A 201 10.23 -10.75 -2.72
CA TRP A 201 9.28 -10.55 -3.81
C TRP A 201 8.15 -11.58 -3.73
N THR A 202 6.90 -11.11 -3.77
CA THR A 202 5.74 -11.99 -3.70
C THR A 202 5.39 -12.53 -5.10
N ARG A 203 4.75 -13.70 -5.13
CA ARG A 203 4.17 -14.27 -6.35
C ARG A 203 2.68 -13.96 -6.47
N GLN A 204 2.17 -13.02 -5.68
CA GLN A 204 0.75 -12.67 -5.68
C GLN A 204 0.42 -11.89 -6.96
N LEU A 205 -0.46 -12.46 -7.80
CA LEU A 205 -0.85 -11.85 -9.07
C LEU A 205 -1.43 -10.44 -8.88
N TYR A 206 -2.23 -10.25 -7.82
CA TYR A 206 -2.84 -8.96 -7.51
C TYR A 206 -1.82 -7.89 -7.08
N GLY A 207 -0.58 -8.27 -6.80
CA GLY A 207 0.55 -7.35 -6.57
C GLY A 207 1.18 -6.79 -7.85
N ALA A 208 0.85 -7.33 -9.03
CA ALA A 208 1.45 -6.89 -10.30
C ALA A 208 1.12 -5.43 -10.63
N GLN A 209 -0.09 -4.97 -10.30
CA GLN A 209 -0.47 -3.56 -10.46
C GLN A 209 0.42 -2.65 -9.62
N MET A 210 0.70 -3.02 -8.37
CA MET A 210 1.58 -2.26 -7.49
C MET A 210 3.02 -2.23 -8.02
N ALA A 211 3.51 -3.35 -8.55
CA ALA A 211 4.82 -3.39 -9.19
C ALA A 211 4.93 -2.46 -10.39
N LEU A 212 3.91 -2.43 -11.26
CA LEU A 212 3.86 -1.51 -12.39
C LEU A 212 3.78 -0.06 -11.92
N TYR A 213 2.92 0.22 -10.95
CA TYR A 213 2.70 1.57 -10.43
C TYR A 213 3.99 2.15 -9.84
N GLU A 214 4.63 1.42 -8.93
CA GLU A 214 5.92 1.80 -8.34
C GLU A 214 7.01 2.00 -9.40
N SER A 215 7.08 1.08 -10.37
CA SER A 215 8.06 1.16 -11.46
C SER A 215 7.87 2.42 -12.28
N ILE A 216 6.64 2.82 -12.60
CA ILE A 216 6.35 4.07 -13.32
C ILE A 216 6.70 5.28 -12.44
N LEU A 217 6.32 5.26 -11.16
CA LEU A 217 6.58 6.35 -10.23
C LEU A 217 8.07 6.66 -10.07
N ALA A 218 8.92 5.62 -10.04
CA ALA A 218 10.38 5.71 -9.92
C ALA A 218 11.12 5.80 -11.27
N SER A 219 10.40 5.82 -12.39
CA SER A 219 11.01 5.75 -13.73
C SER A 219 11.47 7.12 -14.24
N PRO A 220 12.61 7.20 -14.94
CA PRO A 220 13.00 8.39 -15.74
C PRO A 220 12.02 8.73 -16.87
N HIS A 221 11.06 7.85 -17.16
CA HIS A 221 9.98 8.08 -18.12
C HIS A 221 8.82 8.90 -17.53
N ARG A 222 8.73 9.03 -16.19
CA ARG A 222 7.65 9.79 -15.56
C ARG A 222 7.80 11.29 -15.83
N THR A 223 6.68 11.94 -16.15
CA THR A 223 6.57 13.40 -16.16
C THR A 223 5.48 13.88 -15.21
N LEU A 224 5.69 15.08 -14.65
CA LEU A 224 4.69 15.81 -13.86
C LEU A 224 3.90 16.81 -14.71
N ASN A 225 4.22 16.93 -16.00
CA ASN A 225 3.51 17.79 -16.93
C ASN A 225 2.72 16.94 -17.92
N GLY A 226 1.39 16.93 -17.78
CA GLY A 226 0.50 16.20 -18.68
C GLY A 226 0.53 16.68 -20.12
N ASP A 227 0.87 17.95 -20.40
CA ASP A 227 0.85 18.51 -21.76
C ASP A 227 1.96 17.96 -22.67
N GLU A 228 3.05 17.43 -22.09
CA GLU A 228 4.18 16.85 -22.83
C GLU A 228 4.18 15.31 -22.85
N ALA A 229 3.20 14.69 -22.20
CA ALA A 229 3.15 13.25 -22.03
C ALA A 229 2.81 12.53 -23.35
N ASP A 230 3.51 11.43 -23.61
CA ASP A 230 3.21 10.53 -24.71
C ASP A 230 2.09 9.54 -24.31
N TYR A 231 2.04 9.18 -23.02
CA TYR A 231 1.03 8.29 -22.44
C TYR A 231 0.53 8.78 -21.08
N PHE A 232 -0.69 8.38 -20.75
CA PHE A 232 -1.32 8.60 -19.45
C PHE A 232 -1.46 7.26 -18.73
N TYR A 233 -0.98 7.20 -17.49
CA TYR A 233 -1.24 6.08 -16.59
C TYR A 233 -2.20 6.52 -15.49
N VAL A 234 -3.34 5.85 -15.39
CA VAL A 234 -4.38 6.14 -14.39
C VAL A 234 -4.36 5.00 -13.36
N PRO A 235 -3.85 5.22 -12.13
CA PRO A 235 -3.63 4.17 -11.15
C PRO A 235 -4.90 3.82 -10.37
N VAL A 236 -5.96 3.37 -11.06
CA VAL A 236 -7.16 2.84 -10.37
C VAL A 236 -6.78 1.50 -9.74
N LEU A 237 -6.64 1.43 -8.42
CA LEU A 237 -6.12 0.26 -7.68
C LEU A 237 -7.14 -0.88 -7.55
N ASP A 238 -7.64 -1.32 -8.69
CA ASP A 238 -8.73 -2.27 -8.88
C ASP A 238 -8.34 -3.70 -8.43
N SER A 239 -7.08 -4.11 -8.60
CA SER A 239 -6.55 -5.38 -8.09
C SER A 239 -6.45 -5.39 -6.57
N CYS A 240 -6.11 -4.24 -5.97
CA CYS A 240 -6.09 -4.06 -4.53
C CYS A 240 -7.50 -4.15 -3.95
N LEU A 241 -8.50 -3.59 -4.64
CA LEU A 241 -9.90 -3.68 -4.24
C LEU A 241 -10.37 -5.14 -4.12
N ILE A 242 -9.97 -6.02 -5.04
CA ILE A 242 -10.31 -7.44 -5.00
C ILE A 242 -9.78 -8.13 -3.73
N THR A 243 -8.63 -7.70 -3.23
CA THR A 243 -7.99 -8.32 -2.06
C THR A 243 -8.33 -7.63 -0.74
N ARG A 244 -8.61 -6.31 -0.75
CA ARG A 244 -8.77 -5.47 0.43
C ARG A 244 -10.19 -4.99 0.73
N SER A 245 -11.16 -5.28 -0.13
CA SER A 245 -12.50 -4.68 -0.04
C SER A 245 -13.22 -4.91 1.29
N ASP A 246 -12.96 -6.04 1.96
CA ASP A 246 -13.54 -6.34 3.27
C ASP A 246 -12.81 -5.64 4.43
N ASP A 247 -11.57 -5.19 4.20
CA ASP A 247 -10.63 -4.73 5.24
C ASP A 247 -10.29 -3.23 5.14
N ALA A 248 -10.84 -2.54 4.13
CA ALA A 248 -10.64 -1.12 3.90
C ALA A 248 -11.73 -0.30 4.62
N PRO A 249 -11.40 0.43 5.70
CA PRO A 249 -12.41 1.11 6.53
C PRO A 249 -13.17 2.22 5.79
N HIS A 250 -12.58 2.76 4.71
CA HIS A 250 -13.18 3.80 3.88
C HIS A 250 -14.03 3.26 2.73
N LEU A 251 -14.08 1.93 2.57
CA LEU A 251 -14.81 1.28 1.51
C LEU A 251 -16.03 0.55 2.08
N GLN A 252 -17.22 0.96 1.67
CA GLN A 252 -18.45 0.23 1.96
C GLN A 252 -18.86 -0.57 0.73
N MET A 253 -18.73 -1.90 0.81
CA MET A 253 -19.32 -2.76 -0.20
C MET A 253 -20.84 -2.82 -0.03
N PRO A 254 -21.64 -2.57 -1.08
CA PRO A 254 -23.09 -2.75 -1.03
C PRO A 254 -23.47 -4.19 -0.65
N GLU A 255 -24.37 -4.36 0.32
CA GLU A 255 -24.77 -5.66 0.88
C GLU A 255 -25.35 -6.63 -0.16
N ASP A 256 -25.90 -6.08 -1.24
CA ASP A 256 -26.64 -6.74 -2.32
C ASP A 256 -25.76 -7.25 -3.47
N LEU A 257 -24.48 -6.86 -3.52
CA LEU A 257 -23.54 -7.24 -4.59
C LEU A 257 -22.26 -7.83 -4.00
N ARG A 258 -22.36 -9.05 -3.43
CA ARG A 258 -21.23 -9.83 -2.88
C ARG A 258 -20.17 -10.28 -3.90
N LEU A 259 -20.14 -9.69 -5.10
CA LEU A 259 -19.16 -9.99 -6.12
C LEU A 259 -18.10 -8.90 -6.12
N ARG A 260 -16.94 -9.18 -5.51
CA ARG A 260 -15.79 -8.25 -5.48
C ARG A 260 -15.45 -7.72 -6.88
N SER A 261 -15.55 -8.56 -7.91
CA SER A 261 -15.35 -8.17 -9.32
C SER A 261 -16.34 -7.12 -9.83
N TYR A 262 -17.61 -7.17 -9.41
CA TYR A 262 -18.58 -6.14 -9.78
C TYR A 262 -18.21 -4.80 -9.12
N HIS A 263 -17.88 -4.84 -7.83
CA HIS A 263 -17.46 -3.65 -7.10
C HIS A 263 -16.20 -3.01 -7.73
N THR A 264 -15.26 -3.83 -8.19
CA THR A 264 -14.08 -3.37 -8.96
C THR A 264 -14.44 -2.65 -10.25
N LEU A 265 -15.40 -3.17 -11.02
CA LEU A 265 -15.88 -2.53 -12.24
C LEU A 265 -16.61 -1.21 -11.97
N GLU A 266 -17.43 -1.15 -10.92
CA GLU A 266 -18.10 0.08 -10.49
C GLU A 266 -17.09 1.14 -10.06
N TYR A 267 -16.01 0.73 -9.38
CA TYR A 267 -14.91 1.62 -9.01
C TYR A 267 -14.23 2.23 -10.24
N TYR A 268 -13.95 1.39 -11.24
CA TYR A 268 -13.37 1.83 -12.50
C TYR A 268 -14.31 2.79 -13.25
N ARG A 269 -15.62 2.51 -13.27
CA ARG A 269 -16.62 3.42 -13.85
C ARG A 269 -16.63 4.77 -13.14
N LYS A 270 -16.62 4.80 -11.82
CA LYS A 270 -16.59 6.04 -11.03
C LYS A 270 -15.33 6.87 -11.31
N ALA A 271 -14.16 6.23 -11.40
CA ALA A 271 -12.91 6.90 -11.76
C ALA A 271 -12.98 7.48 -13.18
N TYR A 272 -13.53 6.72 -14.13
CA TYR A 272 -13.76 7.18 -15.50
C TYR A 272 -14.70 8.41 -15.54
N ASP A 273 -15.85 8.33 -14.86
CA ASP A 273 -16.83 9.41 -14.79
C ASP A 273 -16.22 10.67 -14.16
N HIS A 274 -15.41 10.52 -13.11
CA HIS A 274 -14.66 11.61 -12.50
C HIS A 274 -13.73 12.31 -13.51
N ILE A 275 -12.91 11.55 -14.23
CA ILE A 275 -11.98 12.10 -15.22
C ILE A 275 -12.76 12.79 -16.37
N ALA A 276 -13.84 12.16 -16.82
CA ALA A 276 -14.70 12.72 -17.87
C ALA A 276 -15.32 14.05 -17.43
N GLN A 277 -15.89 14.13 -16.22
CA GLN A 277 -16.54 15.35 -15.70
C GLN A 277 -15.54 16.47 -15.38
N SER A 278 -14.36 16.14 -14.86
CA SER A 278 -13.27 17.09 -14.61
C SER A 278 -12.77 17.73 -15.91
N SER A 279 -12.89 17.01 -17.03
CA SER A 279 -12.62 17.55 -18.38
C SER A 279 -13.62 18.62 -18.82
N PHE A 280 -14.86 18.60 -18.32
CA PHE A 280 -15.91 19.55 -18.70
C PHE A 280 -15.91 20.85 -17.85
N HIS A 281 -15.35 20.83 -16.64
CA HIS A 281 -15.38 21.96 -15.70
C HIS A 281 -14.12 22.85 -15.71
N GLY A 282 -13.30 22.77 -16.76
CA GLY A 282 -12.18 23.70 -16.96
C GLY A 282 -10.89 23.36 -16.20
N MET A 283 -10.81 22.21 -15.51
CA MET A 283 -9.53 21.57 -15.25
C MET A 283 -9.02 21.00 -16.58
N LYS A 284 -7.84 21.43 -17.02
CA LYS A 284 -7.21 20.91 -18.25
C LYS A 284 -6.87 19.43 -18.04
N VAL A 285 -7.82 18.55 -18.32
CA VAL A 285 -7.51 17.16 -18.63
C VAL A 285 -6.84 17.18 -20.00
N PRO A 286 -5.64 16.60 -20.16
CA PRO A 286 -4.93 16.60 -21.43
C PRO A 286 -5.83 16.06 -22.54
N ALA A 287 -5.85 16.75 -23.68
CA ALA A 287 -6.81 16.56 -24.77
C ALA A 287 -6.90 15.11 -25.33
N MET A 288 -5.95 14.23 -25.01
CA MET A 288 -5.99 12.81 -25.37
C MET A 288 -7.05 11.98 -24.62
N LEU A 289 -7.34 12.30 -23.36
CA LEU A 289 -8.39 11.62 -22.58
C LEU A 289 -9.81 12.03 -23.01
N GLN A 290 -9.92 13.10 -23.80
CA GLN A 290 -11.18 13.67 -24.29
C GLN A 290 -11.66 13.05 -25.63
N ARG A 291 -11.04 11.96 -26.13
CA ARG A 291 -11.46 11.34 -27.40
C ARG A 291 -12.81 10.60 -27.27
N ARG A 292 -13.87 11.37 -27.50
CA ARG A 292 -15.18 11.08 -28.11
C ARG A 292 -15.88 9.78 -27.67
N SER A 293 -16.89 9.96 -26.82
CA SER A 293 -18.20 9.32 -26.96
C SER A 293 -18.83 9.73 -28.31
N GLY A 294 -18.36 9.14 -29.40
CA GLY A 294 -18.93 9.29 -30.73
C GLY A 294 -19.39 7.93 -31.23
N THR A 295 -20.70 7.68 -31.11
CA THR A 295 -21.50 6.73 -31.89
C THR A 295 -20.80 5.44 -32.36
N ALA A 296 -21.13 4.34 -31.70
CA ALA A 296 -21.30 3.04 -32.34
C ALA A 296 -22.65 2.47 -31.87
#